data_AF-A0A7X6P029-F1
#
_entry.id   AF-A0A7X6P029-F1
#
_cell.length_a   1.000
_cell.length_b   1.000
_cell.length_c   1.000
_cell.angle_alpha   90.00
_cell.angle_beta   90.00
_cell.angle_gamma   90.00
#
_symmetry.space_group_name_H-M   'P 1'
#
loop_
_entity.id
_entity.type
_entity.pdbx_description
1 polymer ?
#
loop_
_entity_poly.entity_id
_entity_poly.type
_entity_poly.pdbx_seq_one_letter_code
_entity_poly.pdbx_strand_id
1 'polypeptide(L)'
;MVDQREVLAKVLTPVAPPLIVDDVYTEDQHRRILEVIKAHGPWPSIIAHHFETVDEVMASLTGVVPEGHGMTLDDIATAQFRGFFGESGVCYYPELHDVFYSRKFLDLAKSYWGAEYAKPTMMLFNICGPHESIPLPHLDAVSFRGIGFDNTPVWIQNLMGKSGLFTDYLVNMTQVITWWYLGAEGTFTYWPDGPLREPQTLATPIWNRGVVVQNELMFHRGD
;
A
#
# COMPACT_ATOMS: atom_id res chain seq x y z
N MET A 1 10.09 15.62 29.96
CA MET A 1 9.81 14.29 29.40
C MET A 1 9.71 14.44 27.90
N VAL A 2 10.35 13.58 27.12
CA VAL A 2 10.13 13.52 25.68
C VAL A 2 8.71 13.02 25.47
N ASP A 3 7.91 13.71 24.65
CA ASP A 3 6.59 13.23 24.27
C ASP A 3 6.78 11.99 23.39
N GLN A 4 6.51 10.81 23.96
CA GLN A 4 6.66 9.54 23.26
C GLN A 4 5.80 9.47 22.00
N ARG A 5 4.66 10.16 21.97
CA ARG A 5 3.76 10.17 20.82
C ARG A 5 4.37 10.92 19.64
N GLU A 6 5.02 12.04 19.90
CA GLU A 6 5.76 12.82 18.89
C GLU A 6 7.00 12.05 18.37
N VAL A 7 7.69 11.30 19.24
CA VAL A 7 8.80 10.44 18.80
C VAL A 7 8.33 9.36 17.83
N LEU A 8 7.25 8.65 18.19
CA LEU A 8 6.67 7.61 17.32
C LEU A 8 6.12 8.19 16.02
N ALA A 9 5.49 9.37 16.08
CA ALA A 9 5.01 10.05 14.87
C ALA A 9 6.15 10.36 13.88
N LYS A 10 7.32 10.76 14.41
CA LYS A 10 8.50 11.03 13.58
C LYS A 10 9.10 9.76 12.95
N VAL A 11 8.99 8.61 13.63
CA VAL A 11 9.37 7.31 13.04
C VAL A 11 8.42 6.95 11.88
N LEU A 12 7.15 7.30 12.02
CA LEU A 12 6.09 7.03 11.04
C LEU A 12 5.93 8.20 10.06
N THR A 13 7.06 8.69 9.56
CA THR A 13 7.15 9.70 8.51
C THR A 13 7.97 9.10 7.36
N PRO A 14 7.49 9.14 6.10
CA PRO A 14 8.25 8.63 4.97
C PRO A 14 9.56 9.40 4.78
N VAL A 15 10.53 8.78 4.10
CA VAL A 15 11.85 9.41 3.84
C VAL A 15 11.75 10.74 3.06
N ALA A 16 10.70 10.90 2.25
CA ALA A 16 10.44 12.11 1.48
C ALA A 16 8.92 12.29 1.22
N PRO A 17 8.45 13.50 0.90
CA PRO A 17 7.06 13.70 0.49
C PRO A 17 6.70 12.88 -0.76
N PRO A 18 5.43 12.48 -0.93
CA PRO A 18 4.99 11.73 -2.11
C PRO A 18 5.21 12.50 -3.41
N LEU A 19 5.63 11.81 -4.47
CA LEU A 19 5.79 12.40 -5.80
C LEU A 19 4.61 12.01 -6.68
N ILE A 20 3.90 13.01 -7.22
CA ILE A 20 2.82 12.78 -8.18
C ILE A 20 3.43 12.56 -9.57
N VAL A 21 2.94 11.52 -10.24
CA VAL A 21 3.38 11.14 -11.59
C VAL A 21 2.16 10.97 -12.48
N ASP A 22 2.13 11.69 -13.60
CA ASP A 22 1.12 11.54 -14.63
C ASP A 22 1.60 10.57 -15.73
N ASP A 23 0.64 10.08 -16.52
CA ASP A 23 0.87 9.15 -17.63
C ASP A 23 1.72 7.95 -17.20
N VAL A 24 1.32 7.31 -16.10
CA VAL A 24 2.13 6.26 -15.47
C VAL A 24 2.37 5.10 -16.43
N TYR A 25 1.31 4.64 -17.08
CA TYR A 25 1.32 3.56 -18.07
C TYR A 25 1.00 4.07 -19.47
N THR A 26 1.53 3.40 -20.48
CA THR A 26 1.07 3.58 -21.87
C THR A 26 -0.32 2.97 -22.07
N GLU A 27 -1.03 3.37 -23.13
CA GLU A 27 -2.32 2.78 -23.50
C GLU A 27 -2.23 1.26 -23.70
N ASP A 28 -1.16 0.80 -24.35
CA ASP A 28 -0.93 -0.64 -24.58
C ASP A 28 -0.72 -1.41 -23.27
N GLN A 29 0.08 -0.87 -22.34
CA GLN A 29 0.29 -1.48 -21.03
C GLN A 29 -1.02 -1.53 -20.24
N HIS A 30 -1.78 -0.43 -20.22
CA HIS A 30 -3.08 -0.38 -19.55
C HIS A 30 -4.05 -1.41 -20.13
N ARG A 31 -4.11 -1.55 -21.46
CA ARG A 31 -4.93 -2.57 -22.12
C ARG A 31 -4.56 -3.98 -21.67
N ARG A 32 -3.27 -4.35 -21.72
CA ARG A 32 -2.78 -5.68 -21.30
C ARG A 32 -3.06 -5.97 -19.83
N ILE A 33 -2.87 -4.98 -18.97
CA ILE A 33 -3.20 -5.06 -17.53
C ILE A 33 -4.68 -5.41 -17.36
N LEU A 34 -5.59 -4.70 -18.04
CA LEU A 34 -7.03 -4.97 -17.95
C LEU A 34 -7.43 -6.33 -18.54
N GLU A 35 -6.75 -6.80 -19.59
CA GLU A 35 -6.97 -8.13 -20.17
C GLU A 35 -6.66 -9.24 -19.16
N VAL A 36 -5.51 -9.15 -18.47
CA VAL A 36 -5.15 -10.11 -17.41
C VAL A 36 -6.17 -10.08 -16.27
N ILE A 37 -6.55 -8.89 -15.80
CA ILE A 37 -7.53 -8.75 -14.70
C ILE A 37 -8.87 -9.42 -15.08
N LYS A 38 -9.33 -9.27 -16.33
CA LYS A 38 -10.60 -9.83 -16.79
C LYS A 38 -10.53 -11.34 -17.03
N ALA A 39 -9.40 -11.84 -17.53
CA ALA A 39 -9.24 -13.23 -17.94
C ALA A 39 -9.03 -14.19 -16.75
N HIS A 40 -8.42 -13.71 -15.66
CA HIS A 40 -7.97 -14.57 -14.55
C HIS A 40 -8.81 -14.42 -13.27
N GLY A 41 -9.90 -13.66 -13.31
CA GLY A 41 -10.86 -13.62 -12.22
C GLY A 41 -11.62 -14.96 -12.04
N PRO A 42 -12.38 -15.13 -10.95
CA PRO A 42 -12.67 -14.14 -9.92
C PRO A 42 -11.49 -13.89 -8.97
N TRP A 43 -11.48 -12.70 -8.36
CA TRP A 43 -10.46 -12.28 -7.39
C TRP A 43 -11.04 -12.29 -5.98
N PRO A 44 -10.30 -12.74 -4.95
CA PRO A 44 -10.80 -12.72 -3.58
C PRO A 44 -10.78 -11.29 -3.02
N SER A 45 -11.50 -11.08 -1.91
CA SER A 45 -11.50 -9.79 -1.22
C SER A 45 -10.12 -9.47 -0.65
N ILE A 46 -9.81 -8.18 -0.49
CA ILE A 46 -8.52 -7.75 0.11
C ILE A 46 -8.33 -8.32 1.52
N ILE A 47 -9.42 -8.38 2.29
CA ILE A 47 -9.38 -8.89 3.67
C ILE A 47 -9.01 -10.36 3.69
N ALA A 48 -9.61 -11.17 2.81
CA ALA A 48 -9.33 -12.59 2.71
C ALA A 48 -7.89 -12.93 2.27
N HIS A 49 -7.16 -11.97 1.69
CA HIS A 49 -5.74 -12.16 1.34
C HIS A 49 -4.80 -12.11 2.55
N HIS A 50 -5.12 -11.30 3.56
CA HIS A 50 -4.13 -10.95 4.60
C HIS A 50 -4.56 -11.35 6.00
N PHE A 51 -5.85 -11.61 6.23
CA PHE A 51 -6.41 -11.73 7.56
C PHE A 51 -7.39 -12.89 7.64
N GLU A 52 -7.21 -13.71 8.67
CA GLU A 52 -8.11 -14.82 9.01
C GLU A 52 -9.19 -14.38 10.00
N THR A 53 -8.93 -13.32 10.78
CA THR A 53 -9.83 -12.83 11.83
C THR A 53 -9.93 -11.30 11.87
N VAL A 54 -11.00 -10.79 12.50
CA VAL A 54 -11.18 -9.35 12.73
C VAL A 54 -10.09 -8.77 13.63
N ASP A 55 -9.60 -9.56 14.60
CA ASP A 55 -8.51 -9.17 15.51
C ASP A 55 -7.23 -8.82 14.74
N GLU A 56 -6.89 -9.60 13.71
CA GLU A 56 -5.70 -9.34 12.89
C GLU A 56 -5.83 -8.05 12.06
N VAL A 57 -7.04 -7.79 11.54
CA VAL A 57 -7.35 -6.53 10.85
C VAL A 57 -7.18 -5.36 11.82
N MET A 58 -7.78 -5.45 13.01
CA MET A 58 -7.68 -4.41 14.04
C MET A 58 -6.24 -4.20 14.48
N ALA A 59 -5.49 -5.27 14.75
CA ALA A 59 -4.07 -5.19 15.11
C ALA A 59 -3.25 -4.48 14.02
N SER A 60 -3.51 -4.77 12.74
CA SER A 60 -2.85 -4.11 11.62
C SER A 60 -3.16 -2.61 11.54
N LEU A 61 -4.41 -2.19 11.80
CA LEU A 61 -4.86 -0.80 11.72
C LEU A 61 -4.44 0.03 12.95
N THR A 62 -4.67 -0.47 14.15
CA THR A 62 -4.53 0.30 15.41
C THR A 62 -3.32 -0.10 16.24
N GLY A 63 -2.79 -1.32 16.05
CA GLY A 63 -1.80 -1.93 16.95
C GLY A 63 -2.37 -2.40 18.29
N VAL A 64 -3.69 -2.29 18.51
CA VAL A 64 -4.37 -2.67 19.77
C VAL A 64 -5.73 -3.28 19.45
N VAL A 65 -5.99 -4.49 19.97
CA VAL A 65 -7.28 -5.17 19.82
C VAL A 65 -8.08 -4.98 21.12
N PRO A 66 -9.21 -4.24 21.11
CA PRO A 66 -10.04 -4.09 22.30
C PRO A 66 -10.75 -5.40 22.68
N GLU A 67 -10.78 -5.73 23.98
CA GLU A 67 -11.58 -6.86 24.46
C GLU A 67 -13.08 -6.63 24.20
N GLY A 68 -13.77 -7.67 23.73
CA GLY A 68 -15.22 -7.64 23.56
C GLY A 68 -15.73 -6.70 22.46
N HIS A 69 -14.91 -6.39 21.44
CA HIS A 69 -15.28 -5.48 20.35
C HIS A 69 -16.53 -5.91 19.57
N GLY A 70 -16.87 -7.21 19.56
CA GLY A 70 -18.14 -7.74 19.04
C GLY A 70 -18.34 -7.64 17.52
N MET A 71 -17.31 -7.20 16.78
CA MET A 71 -17.34 -7.09 15.32
C MET A 71 -17.10 -8.44 14.64
N THR A 72 -17.70 -8.62 13.49
CA THR A 72 -17.57 -9.79 12.61
C THR A 72 -16.86 -9.42 11.30
N LEU A 73 -16.51 -10.41 10.47
CA LEU A 73 -15.95 -10.14 9.15
C LEU A 73 -16.94 -9.39 8.25
N ASP A 74 -18.24 -9.61 8.42
CA ASP A 74 -19.29 -8.92 7.65
C ASP A 74 -19.31 -7.41 7.96
N ASP A 75 -18.98 -7.02 9.20
CA ASP A 75 -18.92 -5.62 9.62
C ASP A 75 -17.74 -4.86 9.00
N ILE A 76 -16.75 -5.58 8.47
CA ILE A 76 -15.56 -4.99 7.85
C ILE A 76 -15.42 -5.33 6.37
N ALA A 77 -16.27 -6.20 5.82
CA ALA A 77 -16.21 -6.64 4.44
C ALA A 77 -16.48 -5.46 3.50
N THR A 78 -15.49 -5.10 2.69
CA THR A 78 -15.60 -4.05 1.68
C THR A 78 -15.76 -4.65 0.29
N ALA A 79 -16.28 -3.86 -0.66
CA ALA A 79 -16.34 -4.23 -2.08
C ALA A 79 -14.96 -4.07 -2.76
N GLN A 80 -13.88 -4.48 -2.08
CA GLN A 80 -12.52 -4.37 -2.57
C GLN A 80 -11.92 -5.77 -2.79
N PHE A 81 -11.44 -6.00 -4.00
CA PHE A 81 -10.84 -7.26 -4.43
C PHE A 81 -9.40 -7.03 -4.88
N ARG A 82 -8.54 -8.04 -4.74
CA ARG A 82 -7.13 -7.92 -5.11
C ARG A 82 -6.63 -9.15 -5.85
N GLY A 83 -5.71 -8.91 -6.77
CA GLY A 83 -4.85 -9.92 -7.34
C GLY A 83 -3.43 -9.41 -7.48
N PHE A 84 -2.53 -10.31 -7.86
CA PHE A 84 -1.11 -10.03 -8.01
C PHE A 84 -0.69 -10.25 -9.46
N PHE A 85 0.09 -9.32 -10.01
CA PHE A 85 0.81 -9.49 -11.27
C PHE A 85 2.18 -10.14 -11.07
N GLY A 86 2.68 -10.13 -9.83
CA GLY A 86 3.92 -10.80 -9.46
C GLY A 86 4.31 -10.53 -8.01
N GLU A 87 5.04 -11.46 -7.42
CA GLU A 87 5.52 -11.39 -6.03
C GLU A 87 6.95 -11.95 -5.95
N SER A 88 7.67 -11.62 -4.88
CA SER A 88 9.06 -12.05 -4.65
C SER A 88 9.99 -11.80 -5.84
N GLY A 89 9.74 -10.73 -6.60
CA GLY A 89 10.51 -10.36 -7.80
C GLY A 89 10.22 -11.21 -9.04
N VAL A 90 9.14 -12.00 -9.04
CA VAL A 90 8.72 -12.87 -10.15
C VAL A 90 7.42 -12.36 -10.75
N CYS A 91 7.42 -12.08 -12.06
CA CYS A 91 6.20 -11.76 -12.80
C CYS A 91 5.41 -13.04 -13.13
N TYR A 92 4.10 -13.03 -12.86
CA TYR A 92 3.22 -14.17 -13.12
C TYR A 92 2.72 -14.24 -14.57
N TYR A 93 2.72 -13.11 -15.27
CA TYR A 93 2.14 -12.98 -16.61
C TYR A 93 3.22 -12.50 -17.59
N PRO A 94 3.72 -13.36 -18.50
CA PRO A 94 4.78 -12.98 -19.45
C PRO A 94 4.44 -11.73 -20.27
N GLU A 95 3.17 -11.53 -20.61
CA GLU A 95 2.66 -10.37 -21.32
C GLU A 95 2.71 -9.08 -20.50
N LEU A 96 3.03 -9.10 -19.20
CA LEU A 96 3.22 -7.93 -18.33
C LEU A 96 4.68 -7.78 -17.87
N HIS A 97 5.63 -8.47 -18.50
CA HIS A 97 7.03 -8.46 -18.07
C HIS A 97 7.66 -7.05 -18.09
N ASP A 98 7.39 -6.24 -19.11
CA ASP A 98 7.86 -4.84 -19.20
C ASP A 98 7.19 -3.92 -18.17
N VAL A 99 5.97 -4.27 -17.73
CA VAL A 99 5.23 -3.57 -16.69
C VAL A 99 5.82 -3.89 -15.32
N PHE A 100 6.02 -5.16 -15.00
CA PHE A 100 6.54 -5.60 -13.70
C PHE A 100 8.01 -5.20 -13.49
N TYR A 101 8.86 -5.35 -14.52
CA TYR A 101 10.28 -4.96 -14.48
C TYR A 101 10.51 -3.55 -15.06
N SER A 102 9.50 -2.68 -14.97
CA SER A 102 9.51 -1.33 -15.54
C SER A 102 10.74 -0.53 -15.10
N ARG A 103 11.58 -0.17 -16.08
CA ARG A 103 12.76 0.68 -15.85
C ARG A 103 12.36 2.04 -15.29
N LYS A 104 11.23 2.60 -15.75
CA LYS A 104 10.66 3.86 -15.24
C LYS A 104 10.42 3.79 -13.74
N PHE A 105 9.80 2.72 -13.23
CA PHE A 105 9.51 2.58 -11.81
C PHE A 105 10.76 2.36 -10.98
N LEU A 106 11.72 1.59 -11.48
CA LEU A 106 13.01 1.40 -10.81
C LEU A 106 13.82 2.70 -10.73
N ASP A 107 13.79 3.53 -11.76
CA ASP A 107 14.46 4.83 -11.75
C ASP A 107 13.78 5.83 -10.80
N LEU A 108 12.44 5.79 -10.67
CA LEU A 108 11.68 6.56 -9.67
C LEU A 108 12.04 6.14 -8.24
N ALA A 109 12.05 4.83 -7.95
CA ALA A 109 12.41 4.30 -6.62
C ALA A 109 13.85 4.67 -6.23
N LYS A 110 14.81 4.52 -7.16
CA LYS A 110 16.19 4.95 -6.93
C LYS A 110 16.30 6.44 -6.63
N SER A 111 15.61 7.27 -7.40
CA SER A 111 15.63 8.72 -7.21
C SER A 111 15.02 9.13 -5.87
N TYR A 112 13.92 8.47 -5.47
CA TYR A 112 13.24 8.74 -4.20
C TYR A 112 14.12 8.44 -2.97
N TRP A 113 14.96 7.40 -3.04
CA TRP A 113 15.87 6.99 -1.97
C TRP A 113 17.31 7.50 -2.12
N GLY A 114 17.67 8.10 -3.25
CA GLY A 114 19.08 8.36 -3.60
C GLY A 114 19.91 7.06 -3.73
N ALA A 115 19.29 5.96 -4.16
CA ALA A 115 19.91 4.64 -4.21
C ALA A 115 20.50 4.32 -5.59
N GLU A 116 21.56 3.51 -5.61
CA GLU A 116 22.21 3.05 -6.86
C GLU A 116 21.45 1.89 -7.51
N TYR A 117 20.86 1.02 -6.69
CA TYR A 117 20.17 -0.20 -7.12
C TYR A 117 18.72 -0.22 -6.64
N ALA A 118 17.85 -0.78 -7.46
CA ALA A 118 16.47 -1.12 -7.11
C ALA A 118 16.08 -2.41 -7.83
N LYS A 119 15.15 -3.16 -7.23
CA LYS A 119 14.52 -4.33 -7.84
C LYS A 119 13.02 -4.29 -7.59
N PRO A 120 12.18 -4.82 -8.50
CA PRO A 120 10.78 -5.01 -8.17
C PRO A 120 10.66 -6.13 -7.14
N THR A 121 9.74 -5.96 -6.21
CA THR A 121 9.44 -6.94 -5.16
C THR A 121 8.09 -7.57 -5.42
N MET A 122 7.08 -6.75 -5.68
CA MET A 122 5.70 -7.16 -5.83
C MET A 122 4.93 -6.14 -6.67
N MET A 123 3.91 -6.61 -7.38
CA MET A 123 2.97 -5.76 -8.08
C MET A 123 1.57 -6.37 -7.95
N LEU A 124 0.63 -5.56 -7.51
CA LEU A 124 -0.76 -5.96 -7.28
C LEU A 124 -1.71 -4.95 -7.90
N PHE A 125 -2.96 -5.36 -8.03
CA PHE A 125 -4.05 -4.47 -8.41
C PHE A 125 -5.21 -4.63 -7.43
N ASN A 126 -5.97 -3.56 -7.27
CA ASN A 126 -7.22 -3.57 -6.52
C ASN A 126 -8.37 -3.24 -7.49
N ILE A 127 -9.48 -3.95 -7.35
CA ILE A 127 -10.76 -3.61 -7.97
C ILE A 127 -11.67 -3.14 -6.84
N CYS A 128 -12.09 -1.88 -6.89
CA CYS A 128 -12.94 -1.27 -5.88
C CYS A 128 -14.33 -1.02 -6.46
N GLY A 129 -15.33 -1.73 -5.94
CA GLY A 129 -16.74 -1.41 -6.16
C GLY A 129 -17.23 -0.31 -5.21
N PRO A 130 -18.46 0.19 -5.41
CA PRO A 130 -19.08 1.13 -4.48
C PRO A 130 -19.19 0.50 -3.07
N HIS A 131 -18.60 1.15 -2.07
CA HIS A 131 -18.69 0.78 -0.66
C HIS A 131 -18.42 2.01 0.21
N GLU A 132 -18.74 1.92 1.49
CA GLU A 132 -18.28 2.88 2.49
C GLU A 132 -16.86 2.53 2.90
N SER A 133 -15.92 3.44 2.66
CA SER A 133 -14.52 3.24 3.02
C SER A 133 -14.36 3.21 4.54
N ILE A 134 -13.54 2.27 5.05
CA ILE A 134 -13.19 2.24 6.47
C ILE A 134 -12.34 3.50 6.75
N PRO A 135 -12.76 4.41 7.65
CA PRO A 135 -12.12 5.72 7.81
C PRO A 135 -10.79 5.67 8.58
N LEU A 136 -10.24 4.47 8.80
CA LEU A 136 -9.01 4.27 9.57
C LEU A 136 -7.79 4.27 8.65
N PRO A 137 -6.83 5.19 8.87
CA PRO A 137 -5.59 5.17 8.13
C PRO A 137 -4.70 4.00 8.56
N HIS A 138 -3.91 3.49 7.63
CA HIS A 138 -3.04 2.34 7.83
C HIS A 138 -1.66 2.55 7.22
N LEU A 139 -0.78 1.59 7.48
CA LEU A 139 0.50 1.42 6.80
C LEU A 139 0.37 0.19 5.88
N ASP A 140 1.07 0.23 4.76
CA ASP A 140 1.32 -1.00 4.00
C ASP A 140 2.27 -1.92 4.80
N ALA A 141 2.29 -3.20 4.47
CA ALA A 141 3.14 -4.19 5.14
C ALA A 141 4.61 -3.76 5.19
N VAL A 142 5.11 -3.51 6.40
CA VAL A 142 6.48 -3.02 6.64
C VAL A 142 7.51 -4.14 6.57
N SER A 143 8.46 -4.03 5.64
CA SER A 143 9.49 -5.03 5.39
C SER A 143 10.78 -4.73 6.14
N PHE A 144 11.36 -5.77 6.76
CA PHE A 144 12.65 -5.71 7.44
C PHE A 144 13.60 -6.77 6.89
N ARG A 145 14.90 -6.63 7.13
CA ARG A 145 15.89 -7.65 6.75
C ARG A 145 15.56 -8.98 7.44
N GLY A 146 15.13 -9.96 6.66
CA GLY A 146 14.73 -11.30 7.14
C GLY A 146 13.25 -11.44 7.50
N ILE A 147 12.47 -10.36 7.49
CA ILE A 147 11.03 -10.34 7.79
C ILE A 147 10.32 -9.66 6.62
N GLY A 148 9.52 -10.42 5.88
CA GLY A 148 8.86 -9.93 4.68
C GLY A 148 7.46 -10.50 4.51
N PHE A 149 6.81 -10.01 3.47
CA PHE A 149 5.44 -10.39 3.09
C PHE A 149 5.28 -11.91 2.88
N ASP A 150 6.32 -12.58 2.42
CA ASP A 150 6.34 -14.01 2.10
C ASP A 150 6.46 -14.92 3.33
N ASN A 151 6.89 -14.39 4.48
CA ASN A 151 7.26 -15.21 5.64
C ASN A 151 6.66 -14.75 6.97
N THR A 152 6.00 -13.59 7.01
CA THR A 152 5.48 -13.00 8.25
C THR A 152 4.11 -12.38 8.03
N PRO A 153 3.12 -12.63 8.91
CA PRO A 153 1.82 -11.97 8.86
C PRO A 153 1.93 -10.43 8.85
N VAL A 154 1.12 -9.76 8.03
CA VAL A 154 1.16 -8.29 7.86
C VAL A 154 0.92 -7.56 9.19
N TRP A 155 0.05 -8.08 10.06
CA TRP A 155 -0.22 -7.43 11.35
C TRP A 155 1.02 -7.40 12.27
N ILE A 156 1.90 -8.42 12.21
CA ILE A 156 3.17 -8.43 12.94
C ILE A 156 4.13 -7.40 12.35
N GLN A 157 4.27 -7.39 11.02
CA GLN A 157 5.10 -6.42 10.30
C GLN A 157 4.71 -4.98 10.67
N ASN A 158 3.42 -4.68 10.67
CA ASN A 158 2.90 -3.35 11.00
C ASN A 158 3.07 -3.00 12.49
N LEU A 159 2.93 -3.97 13.41
CA LEU A 159 3.22 -3.76 14.82
C LEU A 159 4.70 -3.44 15.05
N MET A 160 5.61 -4.17 14.37
CA MET A 160 7.04 -3.89 14.39
C MET A 160 7.35 -2.49 13.85
N GLY A 161 6.77 -2.11 12.71
CA GLY A 161 6.92 -0.78 12.12
C GLY A 161 6.47 0.34 13.07
N LYS A 162 5.25 0.22 13.62
CA LYS A 162 4.70 1.19 14.58
C LYS A 162 5.48 1.31 15.88
N SER A 163 6.18 0.26 16.29
CA SER A 163 7.02 0.30 17.50
C SER A 163 8.26 1.19 17.36
N GLY A 164 8.76 1.36 16.13
CA GLY A 164 10.03 2.03 15.84
C GLY A 164 11.29 1.33 16.35
N LEU A 165 11.16 0.20 17.05
CA LEU A 165 12.28 -0.52 17.66
C LEU A 165 13.22 -1.17 16.61
N PHE A 166 12.73 -1.36 15.39
CA PHE A 166 13.41 -2.09 14.32
C PHE A 166 13.80 -1.21 13.13
N THR A 167 13.79 0.12 13.30
CA THR A 167 14.04 1.09 12.23
C THR A 167 15.36 0.82 11.48
N ASP A 168 16.41 0.42 12.19
CA ASP A 168 17.73 0.11 11.60
C ASP A 168 17.73 -1.12 10.67
N TYR A 169 16.70 -1.94 10.74
CA TYR A 169 16.53 -3.16 9.94
C TYR A 169 15.53 -2.99 8.78
N LEU A 170 14.92 -1.81 8.64
CA LEU A 170 13.99 -1.54 7.55
C LEU A 170 14.64 -1.78 6.18
N VAL A 171 13.86 -2.36 5.28
CA VAL A 171 14.21 -2.43 3.86
C VAL A 171 13.68 -1.16 3.21
N ASN A 172 14.53 -0.47 2.43
CA ASN A 172 14.09 0.70 1.69
C ASN A 172 13.12 0.28 0.58
N MET A 173 11.84 0.58 0.76
CA MET A 173 10.79 0.28 -0.21
C MET A 173 10.17 1.57 -0.73
N THR A 174 9.72 1.51 -1.98
CA THR A 174 8.90 2.55 -2.60
C THR A 174 7.79 1.87 -3.35
N GLN A 175 6.57 2.38 -3.19
CA GLN A 175 5.40 1.99 -3.93
C GLN A 175 5.16 3.00 -5.05
N VAL A 176 4.79 2.50 -6.23
CA VAL A 176 4.20 3.30 -7.30
C VAL A 176 2.74 2.88 -7.41
N ILE A 177 1.83 3.73 -6.94
CA ILE A 177 0.39 3.46 -6.96
C ILE A 177 -0.22 4.25 -8.11
N THR A 178 -1.16 3.68 -8.86
CA THR A 178 -1.82 4.34 -9.98
C THR A 178 -3.31 4.05 -9.97
N TRP A 179 -4.10 5.06 -10.30
CA TRP A 179 -5.55 4.96 -10.33
C TRP A 179 -6.11 5.18 -11.73
N TRP A 180 -7.23 4.51 -12.00
CA TRP A 180 -8.07 4.71 -13.18
C TRP A 180 -9.51 4.90 -12.73
N TYR A 181 -9.81 6.10 -12.25
CA TYR A 181 -11.13 6.45 -11.73
C TYR A 181 -11.49 7.90 -12.08
N LEU A 182 -12.67 8.08 -12.67
CA LEU A 182 -13.18 9.38 -13.13
C LEU A 182 -14.36 9.91 -12.30
N GLY A 183 -14.75 9.22 -11.23
CA GLY A 183 -15.82 9.68 -10.35
C GLY A 183 -15.37 10.83 -9.44
N ALA A 184 -16.35 11.43 -8.75
CA ALA A 184 -16.12 12.57 -7.87
C ALA A 184 -15.53 12.17 -6.51
N GLU A 185 -15.84 10.97 -6.01
CA GLU A 185 -15.35 10.43 -4.73
C GLU A 185 -14.13 9.52 -4.95
N GLY A 186 -13.71 8.68 -3.99
CA GLY A 186 -12.61 7.73 -4.25
C GLY A 186 -11.22 8.35 -4.12
N THR A 187 -11.04 9.30 -3.18
CA THR A 187 -9.76 10.01 -3.02
C THR A 187 -8.72 9.18 -2.26
N PHE A 188 -7.49 9.67 -2.26
CA PHE A 188 -6.40 9.10 -1.47
C PHE A 188 -5.91 10.14 -0.47
N THR A 189 -6.27 9.96 0.80
CA THR A 189 -5.81 10.79 1.91
C THR A 189 -4.58 10.19 2.57
N TYR A 190 -3.57 11.01 2.81
CA TYR A 190 -2.26 10.59 3.34
C TYR A 190 -1.62 11.63 4.27
N TRP A 191 -0.69 11.19 5.11
CA TRP A 191 -0.01 12.00 6.13
C TRP A 191 1.51 12.05 5.87
N PRO A 192 1.98 12.98 5.02
CA PRO A 192 3.39 13.00 4.60
C PRO A 192 4.34 13.51 5.69
N ASP A 193 3.83 14.29 6.64
CA ASP A 193 4.60 14.87 7.75
C ASP A 193 4.39 14.12 9.08
N GLY A 194 3.85 12.90 8.99
CA GLY A 194 3.57 12.01 10.12
C GLY A 194 2.12 12.08 10.62
N PRO A 195 1.69 11.09 11.42
CA PRO A 195 0.28 10.87 11.78
C PRO A 195 -0.35 11.92 12.71
N LEU A 196 0.45 12.82 13.28
CA LEU A 196 -0.03 13.91 14.16
C LEU A 196 -0.16 15.24 13.42
N ARG A 197 0.13 15.27 12.12
CA ARG A 197 0.02 16.47 11.28
C ARG A 197 -1.25 16.43 10.44
N GLU A 198 -1.56 17.54 9.79
CA GLU A 198 -2.70 17.62 8.89
C GLU A 198 -2.50 16.69 7.68
N PRO A 199 -3.56 15.97 7.26
CA PRO A 199 -3.49 15.17 6.06
C PRO A 199 -3.41 16.03 4.80
N GLN A 200 -2.99 15.39 3.72
CA GLN A 200 -3.16 15.87 2.35
C GLN A 200 -3.99 14.86 1.57
N THR A 201 -4.58 15.30 0.46
CA THR A 201 -5.44 14.46 -0.37
C THR A 201 -5.06 14.57 -1.84
N LEU A 202 -4.94 13.42 -2.51
CA LEU A 202 -4.92 13.35 -3.96
C LEU A 202 -6.37 13.43 -4.46
N ALA A 203 -6.74 14.60 -4.97
CA ALA A 203 -8.10 14.88 -5.43
C ALA A 203 -8.41 14.18 -6.76
N THR A 204 -9.70 13.89 -6.96
CA THR A 204 -10.28 13.36 -8.19
C THR A 204 -10.49 14.44 -9.26
N PRO A 205 -10.65 14.06 -10.55
CA PRO A 205 -10.52 12.71 -11.11
C PRO A 205 -9.05 12.24 -11.19
N ILE A 206 -8.83 10.93 -11.09
CA ILE A 206 -7.49 10.31 -11.09
C ILE A 206 -7.43 9.24 -12.16
N TRP A 207 -6.98 9.61 -13.36
CA TRP A 207 -6.87 8.71 -14.50
C TRP A 207 -5.44 8.60 -14.99
N ASN A 208 -4.86 7.40 -14.89
CA ASN A 208 -3.45 7.13 -15.21
C ASN A 208 -2.47 8.07 -14.48
N ARG A 209 -2.90 8.55 -13.31
CA ARG A 209 -2.14 9.38 -12.39
C ARG A 209 -1.78 8.51 -11.20
N GLY A 210 -0.55 8.66 -10.74
CA GLY A 210 0.02 7.86 -9.68
C GLY A 210 0.85 8.65 -8.69
N VAL A 211 1.27 7.94 -7.65
CA VAL A 211 2.08 8.47 -6.56
C VAL A 211 3.24 7.52 -6.30
N VAL A 212 4.43 8.10 -6.14
CA VAL A 212 5.65 7.42 -5.70
C VAL A 212 5.90 7.77 -4.25
N VAL A 213 5.92 6.77 -3.37
CA VAL A 213 5.93 7.01 -1.91
C VAL A 213 6.43 5.80 -1.12
N GLN A 214 6.86 6.01 0.13
CA GLN A 214 7.10 4.96 1.11
C GLN A 214 5.85 4.77 2.00
N ASN A 215 4.93 3.91 1.58
CA ASN A 215 3.69 3.62 2.33
C ASN A 215 3.89 2.74 3.58
N GLU A 216 5.07 2.13 3.72
CA GLU A 216 5.41 1.38 4.94
C GLU A 216 5.51 2.31 6.16
N LEU A 217 5.81 3.59 5.96
CA LEU A 217 5.92 4.57 7.04
C LEU A 217 4.97 5.77 6.86
N MET A 218 4.27 5.89 5.74
CA MET A 218 3.28 6.94 5.54
C MET A 218 1.88 6.41 5.82
N PHE A 219 1.22 6.96 6.85
CA PHE A 219 -0.20 6.68 7.05
C PHE A 219 -1.02 7.15 5.85
N HIS A 220 -1.95 6.33 5.41
CA HIS A 220 -2.84 6.63 4.31
C HIS A 220 -4.15 5.84 4.39
N ARG A 221 -5.15 6.29 3.62
CA ARG A 221 -6.41 5.58 3.40
C ARG A 221 -6.99 5.94 2.03
N GLY A 222 -7.87 5.08 1.52
CA GLY A 222 -8.83 5.47 0.48
C GLY A 222 -10.07 6.07 1.14
N ASP A 223 -10.66 7.07 0.49
CA ASP A 223 -11.96 7.65 0.90
C ASP A 223 -13.06 7.26 -0.08
#